data_AF-A0AAV1HUB2-F1
#
_entry.id   AF-A0AAV1HUB2-F1
#
_cell.length_a   1.000
_cell.length_b   1.000
_cell.length_c   1.000
_cell.angle_alpha   90.00
_cell.angle_beta   90.00
_cell.angle_gamma   90.00
#
_symmetry.space_group_name_H-M   'P 1'
#
loop_
_entity.id
_entity.type
_entity.pdbx_description
1 polymer ?
#
loop_
_entity_poly.entity_id
_entity_poly.type
_entity_poly.pdbx_seq_one_letter_code
_entity_poly.pdbx_strand_id
1 'polypeptide(L)'
;MPQLSPSMTEGTVAKWLKGPGDEVSTYDVLMEVETETLTEDAYKVDEFAGNVTLLVEAQEDGYMHSILVPQGQKVPVGTPIALMTEYEEDLRDLDDYKPPEEDLYRAKHKLRTLTWQSYLKGDKSDSKSGSC
;
A
#
# COMPACT_ATOMS: atom_id res chain seq x y z
N MET A 1 -3.02 -3.66 -1.22
CA MET A 1 -3.49 -3.80 -2.60
C MET A 1 -4.34 -2.59 -2.88
N PRO A 2 -3.78 -1.62 -3.60
CA PRO A 2 -4.51 -0.40 -3.94
C PRO A 2 -5.71 -0.74 -4.83
N GLN A 3 -6.79 0.00 -4.66
CA GLN A 3 -7.85 0.07 -5.66
C GLN A 3 -7.39 1.01 -6.79
N LEU A 4 -7.09 0.46 -7.96
CA LEU A 4 -6.63 1.24 -9.12
C LEU A 4 -7.75 1.54 -10.14
N SER A 5 -8.94 0.95 -9.93
CA SER A 5 -10.16 1.23 -10.71
C SER A 5 -11.41 1.03 -9.83
N PRO A 6 -12.50 1.80 -10.03
CA PRO A 6 -13.75 1.62 -9.27
C PRO A 6 -14.31 0.19 -9.34
N SER A 7 -14.10 -0.52 -10.44
CA SER A 7 -14.58 -1.89 -10.65
C SER A 7 -13.59 -2.98 -10.21
N MET A 8 -12.37 -2.61 -9.79
CA MET A 8 -11.34 -3.56 -9.39
C MET A 8 -11.69 -4.19 -8.03
N THR A 9 -11.79 -5.52 -7.99
CA THR A 9 -12.03 -6.29 -6.76
C THR A 9 -10.76 -6.98 -6.24
N GLU A 10 -9.83 -7.31 -7.14
CA GLU A 10 -8.58 -8.00 -6.85
C GLU A 10 -7.49 -7.58 -7.83
N GLY A 11 -6.23 -7.79 -7.46
CA GLY A 11 -5.07 -7.51 -8.31
C GLY A 11 -3.94 -8.48 -8.05
N THR A 12 -3.08 -8.66 -9.04
CA THR A 12 -1.87 -9.48 -8.96
C THR A 12 -0.65 -8.59 -8.83
N VAL A 13 0.23 -8.90 -7.87
CA VAL A 13 1.54 -8.24 -7.78
C VAL A 13 2.42 -8.74 -8.93
N ALA A 14 2.54 -7.95 -10.00
CA ALA A 14 3.32 -8.35 -11.18
C ALA A 14 4.82 -8.28 -10.90
N LYS A 15 5.27 -7.21 -10.21
CA LYS A 15 6.68 -7.00 -9.87
C LYS A 15 6.86 -5.95 -8.78
N TRP A 16 7.80 -6.16 -7.86
CA TRP A 16 8.29 -5.11 -6.96
C TRP A 16 9.50 -4.41 -7.56
N LEU A 17 9.52 -3.08 -7.49
CA LEU A 17 10.62 -2.22 -7.94
C LEU A 17 11.41 -1.61 -6.77
N LYS A 18 10.79 -1.56 -5.59
CA LYS A 18 11.42 -1.24 -4.30
C LYS A 18 11.32 -2.42 -3.34
N GLY A 19 12.31 -2.59 -2.47
CA GLY A 19 12.40 -3.66 -1.50
C GLY A 19 12.76 -3.19 -0.09
N PRO A 20 12.77 -4.10 0.89
CA PRO A 20 13.10 -3.80 2.29
C PRO A 20 14.43 -3.03 2.44
N GLY A 21 14.40 -1.92 3.17
CA GLY A 21 15.52 -1.01 3.41
C GLY A 21 15.66 0.10 2.37
N ASP A 22 14.92 0.08 1.26
CA ASP A 22 15.03 1.11 0.24
C ASP A 22 14.38 2.43 0.69
N GLU A 23 15.07 3.53 0.42
CA GLU A 23 14.48 4.87 0.46
C GLU A 23 13.51 5.04 -0.72
N VAL A 24 12.37 5.66 -0.43
CA VAL A 24 11.29 5.95 -1.35
C VAL A 24 11.04 7.45 -1.32
N SER A 25 11.05 8.06 -2.49
CA SER A 25 10.58 9.43 -2.65
C SER A 25 9.17 9.45 -3.23
N THR A 26 8.43 10.52 -2.95
CA THR A 26 7.13 10.80 -3.56
C THR A 26 7.26 10.71 -5.09
N TYR A 27 6.29 10.06 -5.73
CA TYR A 27 6.26 9.71 -7.16
C TYR A 27 7.23 8.60 -7.60
N ASP A 28 8.04 8.01 -6.72
CA ASP A 28 8.80 6.80 -7.06
C ASP A 28 7.86 5.65 -7.38
N VAL A 29 8.15 4.89 -8.44
CA VAL A 29 7.41 3.67 -8.76
C VAL A 29 7.83 2.55 -7.82
N LEU A 30 6.87 2.03 -7.05
CA LEU A 30 7.09 1.01 -6.02
C LEU A 30 6.94 -0.41 -6.57
N MET A 31 5.93 -0.60 -7.41
CA MET A 31 5.56 -1.92 -7.92
C MET A 31 4.68 -1.80 -9.17
N GLU A 32 4.58 -2.92 -9.88
CA GLU A 32 3.65 -3.16 -10.97
C GLU A 32 2.51 -4.06 -10.45
N VAL A 33 1.27 -3.64 -10.70
CA VAL A 33 0.07 -4.41 -10.39
C VAL A 33 -0.61 -4.79 -11.70
N GLU A 34 -0.83 -6.07 -11.90
CA GLU A 34 -1.60 -6.58 -13.01
C GLU A 34 -3.05 -6.80 -12.57
N THR A 35 -3.97 -6.28 -13.35
CA THR A 35 -5.41 -6.39 -13.10
C THR A 35 -6.06 -7.08 -14.28
N GLU A 36 -6.97 -8.00 -13.97
CA GLU A 36 -7.90 -8.53 -14.97
C GLU A 36 -9.04 -7.52 -15.08
N THR A 37 -8.82 -6.47 -15.86
CA THR A 37 -9.86 -5.48 -16.10
C THR A 37 -10.77 -5.95 -17.23
N LEU A 38 -11.99 -6.34 -16.86
CA LEU A 38 -13.17 -6.34 -17.72
C LEU A 38 -13.88 -4.99 -17.53
N THR A 39 -13.45 -3.94 -18.23
CA THR A 39 -14.15 -2.65 -18.17
C THR A 39 -15.34 -2.63 -19.12
N GLU A 40 -16.53 -2.32 -18.59
CA GLU A 40 -17.68 -1.85 -19.39
C GLU A 40 -17.43 -0.45 -20.00
N ASP A 41 -16.50 0.33 -19.43
CA ASP A 41 -16.21 1.72 -19.82
C ASP A 41 -14.86 1.93 -20.56
N ALA A 42 -14.11 0.86 -20.85
CA ALA A 42 -13.04 0.95 -21.84
C ALA A 42 -13.73 1.04 -23.19
N TYR A 43 -13.91 2.27 -23.62
CA TYR A 43 -14.38 2.69 -24.94
C TYR A 43 -14.18 1.59 -25.97
N LYS A 44 -15.29 0.98 -26.38
CA LYS A 44 -15.39 -0.11 -27.35
C LYS A 44 -14.39 0.07 -28.50
N VAL A 45 -13.25 -0.58 -28.38
CA VAL A 45 -12.50 -1.09 -29.52
C VAL A 45 -12.58 -2.59 -29.33
N ASP A 46 -13.41 -3.23 -30.17
CA ASP A 46 -13.52 -4.69 -30.23
C ASP A 46 -12.11 -5.30 -30.11
N GLU A 47 -11.92 -6.24 -29.18
CA GLU A 47 -10.74 -7.12 -28.99
C GLU A 47 -9.73 -6.86 -27.86
N PHE A 48 -9.75 -5.78 -27.07
CA PHE A 48 -8.77 -5.64 -25.97
C PHE A 48 -9.25 -6.20 -24.61
N ALA A 49 -9.62 -7.49 -24.56
CA ALA A 49 -9.76 -8.23 -23.32
C ALA A 49 -8.37 -8.69 -22.84
N GLY A 50 -7.57 -7.74 -22.37
CA GLY A 50 -6.19 -7.97 -21.94
C GLY A 50 -6.00 -7.73 -20.45
N ASN A 51 -4.98 -8.38 -19.89
CA ASN A 51 -4.39 -8.00 -18.62
C ASN A 51 -3.84 -6.56 -18.69
N VAL A 52 -4.22 -5.74 -17.71
CA VAL A 52 -3.76 -4.35 -17.62
C VAL A 52 -2.74 -4.24 -16.51
N THR A 53 -1.49 -3.95 -16.87
CA THR A 53 -0.43 -3.63 -15.91
C THR A 53 -0.45 -2.15 -15.58
N LEU A 54 -0.56 -1.85 -14.29
CA LEU A 54 -0.60 -0.51 -13.74
C LEU A 54 0.60 -0.30 -12.81
N LEU A 55 1.17 0.90 -12.86
CA LEU A 55 2.27 1.30 -11.99
C LEU A 55 1.70 1.89 -10.70
N VAL A 56 2.26 1.50 -9.57
CA VAL A 56 1.91 2.08 -8.27
C VAL A 56 3.04 2.99 -7.84
N GLU A 57 2.74 4.29 -7.79
CA GLU A 57 3.65 5.34 -7.36
C GLU A 57 3.49 5.62 -5.86
N ALA A 58 4.59 5.99 -5.22
CA ALA A 58 4.61 6.46 -3.84
C ALA A 58 3.90 7.81 -3.74
N GLN A 59 3.07 7.97 -2.70
CA GLN A 59 2.37 9.23 -2.44
C GLN A 59 3.15 10.16 -1.50
N GLU A 60 4.11 9.61 -0.77
CA GLU A 60 4.90 10.28 0.25
C GLU A 60 6.32 9.69 0.27
N ASP A 61 7.23 10.44 0.90
CA ASP A 61 8.59 9.99 1.16
C ASP A 61 8.62 8.99 2.33
N GLY A 62 9.57 8.07 2.32
CA GLY A 62 9.77 7.14 3.43
C GLY A 62 10.73 6.00 3.09
N TYR A 63 10.63 4.92 3.85
CA TYR A 63 11.47 3.73 3.74
C TYR A 63 10.62 2.48 3.70
N MET A 64 10.95 1.58 2.79
CA MET A 64 10.28 0.29 2.68
C MET A 64 10.75 -0.63 3.80
N HIS A 65 9.84 -1.08 4.68
CA HIS A 65 10.18 -2.01 5.75
C HIS A 65 10.12 -3.46 5.27
N SER A 66 8.97 -3.90 4.78
CA SER A 66 8.77 -5.31 4.41
C SER A 66 7.74 -5.47 3.30
N ILE A 67 7.94 -6.48 2.46
CA ILE A 67 6.94 -6.92 1.48
C ILE A 67 6.08 -8.01 2.14
N LEU A 68 4.77 -7.77 2.23
CA LEU A 68 3.81 -8.71 2.81
C LEU A 68 3.21 -9.64 1.75
N VAL A 69 3.07 -9.14 0.52
CA VAL A 69 2.54 -9.90 -0.62
C VAL A 69 3.63 -10.03 -1.70
N PRO A 70 4.20 -11.23 -1.87
CA PRO A 70 5.22 -11.51 -2.88
C PRO A 70 4.74 -11.31 -4.32
N GLN A 71 5.70 -11.20 -5.22
CA GLN A 71 5.46 -11.23 -6.66
C GLN A 71 4.70 -12.49 -7.09
N GLY A 72 3.76 -12.33 -8.01
CA GLY A 72 2.91 -13.37 -8.58
C GLY A 72 1.67 -13.69 -7.75
N GLN A 73 1.50 -13.08 -6.57
CA GLN A 73 0.31 -13.31 -5.75
C GLN A 73 -0.84 -12.39 -6.13
N LYS A 74 -2.02 -12.99 -6.27
CA LYS A 74 -3.30 -12.31 -6.47
C LYS A 74 -4.00 -12.14 -5.12
N VAL A 75 -4.37 -10.91 -4.78
CA VAL A 75 -5.04 -10.60 -3.50
C VAL A 75 -6.18 -9.60 -3.71
N PRO A 76 -7.22 -9.61 -2.85
CA PRO A 76 -8.29 -8.63 -2.89
C PRO A 76 -7.78 -7.21 -2.68
N VAL A 77 -8.47 -6.25 -3.28
CA VAL A 77 -8.32 -4.82 -2.96
C VAL A 77 -8.51 -4.61 -1.46
N GLY A 78 -7.65 -3.78 -0.87
CA GLY A 78 -7.66 -3.49 0.58
C GLY A 78 -6.74 -4.38 1.42
N THR A 79 -6.27 -5.50 0.88
CA THR A 79 -5.29 -6.37 1.57
C THR A 79 -3.98 -5.59 1.83
N PRO A 80 -3.41 -5.54 3.05
CA PRO A 80 -2.07 -4.99 3.26
C PRO A 80 -1.02 -5.72 2.40
N ILE A 81 -0.19 -4.99 1.65
CA ILE A 81 0.77 -5.58 0.69
C ILE A 81 2.24 -5.29 1.01
N ALA A 82 2.51 -4.21 1.73
CA ALA A 82 3.83 -3.84 2.20
C ALA A 82 3.69 -2.97 3.46
N LEU A 83 4.77 -2.90 4.23
CA LEU A 83 4.95 -2.00 5.34
C LEU A 83 5.98 -0.95 4.96
N MET A 84 5.70 0.30 5.28
CA MET A 84 6.58 1.43 5.06
C MET A 84 6.58 2.32 6.31
N THR A 85 7.63 3.10 6.45
CA THR A 85 7.80 4.06 7.53
C THR A 85 8.28 5.39 6.99
N GLU A 86 7.99 6.49 7.70
CA GLU A 86 8.47 7.82 7.35
C GLU A 86 9.99 7.96 7.61
N TYR A 87 10.49 7.35 8.69
CA TYR A 87 11.87 7.49 9.13
C TYR A 87 12.62 6.17 9.12
N GLU A 88 13.86 6.18 8.65
CA GLU A 88 14.74 5.00 8.61
C GLU A 88 14.94 4.37 10.00
N GLU A 89 14.97 5.19 11.05
CA GLU A 89 15.15 4.72 12.44
C GLU A 89 14.01 3.81 12.92
N ASP A 90 12.79 4.04 12.43
CA ASP A 90 11.59 3.29 12.79
C ASP A 90 11.51 1.93 12.09
N LEU A 91 12.42 1.62 11.15
CA LEU A 91 12.44 0.33 10.47
C LEU A 91 12.55 -0.84 11.46
N ARG A 92 13.22 -0.64 12.60
CA ARG A 92 13.39 -1.68 13.64
C ARG A 92 12.17 -1.83 14.52
N ASP A 93 11.40 -0.76 14.70
CA ASP A 93 10.21 -0.76 15.55
C ASP A 93 9.03 -1.51 14.90
N LEU A 94 9.11 -1.75 13.59
CA LEU A 94 8.13 -2.49 12.81
C LEU A 94 8.40 -4.01 12.73
N ASP A 95 9.51 -4.52 13.25
CA ASP A 95 9.86 -5.95 13.19
C ASP A 95 8.78 -6.86 13.82
N ASP A 96 8.15 -6.39 14.90
CA ASP A 96 7.06 -7.11 15.59
C ASP A 96 5.66 -6.67 15.16
N TYR A 97 5.56 -5.71 14.23
CA TYR A 97 4.28 -5.17 13.79
C TYR A 97 3.52 -6.19 12.94
N LYS A 98 2.29 -6.48 13.36
CA LYS A 98 1.36 -7.28 12.57
C LYS A 98 0.33 -6.37 11.91
N PRO A 99 0.29 -6.31 10.57
CA PRO A 99 -0.73 -5.54 9.88
C PRO A 99 -2.12 -6.10 10.21
N PRO A 100 -3.16 -5.26 10.20
CA PRO A 100 -4.52 -5.69 10.47
C PRO A 100 -4.96 -6.76 9.45
N GLU A 101 -5.66 -7.79 9.93
CA GLU A 101 -6.26 -8.81 9.06
C GLU A 101 -7.52 -8.31 8.34
N GLU A 102 -8.08 -7.18 8.80
CA GLU A 102 -9.24 -6.55 8.18
C GLU A 102 -8.86 -5.72 6.94
N ASP A 103 -9.80 -5.65 5.98
CA ASP A 103 -9.72 -4.78 4.80
C ASP A 103 -9.48 -3.32 5.21
N LEU A 104 -8.38 -2.74 4.71
CA LEU A 104 -7.96 -1.37 5.01
C LEU A 104 -8.99 -0.31 4.58
N TYR A 105 -9.86 -0.59 3.60
CA TYR A 105 -10.94 0.30 3.20
C TYR A 105 -12.16 0.24 4.14
N ARG A 106 -12.25 -0.80 4.99
CA ARG A 106 -13.40 -1.07 5.86
C ARG A 106 -13.10 -0.94 7.36
N ALA A 107 -11.83 -0.87 7.74
CA ALA A 107 -11.37 -0.73 9.12
C ALA A 107 -11.97 0.53 9.78
N LYS A 108 -12.66 0.35 10.92
CA LYS A 108 -13.40 1.42 11.64
C LYS A 108 -12.53 2.34 12.50
N HIS A 109 -11.31 1.92 12.84
CA HIS A 109 -10.37 2.80 13.53
C HIS A 109 -9.77 3.77 12.52
N LYS A 110 -9.93 5.08 12.78
CA LYS A 110 -9.15 6.14 12.14
C LYS A 110 -7.67 6.02 12.57
N LEU A 111 -7.00 4.97 12.11
CA LEU A 111 -5.66 5.16 11.56
C LEU A 111 -5.83 6.26 10.50
N ARG A 112 -4.88 7.16 10.27
CA ARG A 112 -5.00 8.10 9.15
C ARG A 112 -4.83 7.30 7.86
N THR A 113 -5.88 6.57 7.49
CA THR A 113 -5.96 5.71 6.33
C THR A 113 -6.20 6.62 5.13
N LEU A 114 -5.13 7.27 4.68
CA LEU A 114 -4.94 7.35 3.24
C LEU A 114 -4.67 5.90 2.83
N THR A 115 -5.48 5.41 1.92
CA THR A 115 -5.56 4.01 1.54
C THR A 115 -4.35 3.62 0.71
N TRP A 116 -3.22 3.48 1.39
CA TRP A 116 -2.02 2.73 1.07
C TRP A 116 -1.11 2.86 2.31
N GLN A 117 -0.59 1.75 2.82
CA GLN A 117 0.23 1.63 4.04
C GLN A 117 -0.54 1.67 5.38
N SER A 118 -0.25 0.67 6.22
CA SER A 118 -0.64 0.64 7.62
C SER A 118 0.36 1.48 8.43
N TYR A 119 -0.05 2.68 8.83
CA TYR A 119 0.76 3.55 9.70
C TYR A 119 0.47 3.24 11.17
N LEU A 120 1.51 3.03 11.99
CA LEU A 120 1.43 3.21 13.44
C LEU A 120 2.02 4.59 13.77
N LYS A 121 1.16 5.51 14.22
CA LYS A 121 1.63 6.74 14.86
C LYS A 121 1.99 6.40 16.30
N GLY A 122 3.27 6.47 16.66
CA GLY A 122 3.70 6.37 18.05
C GLY A 122 3.02 7.45 18.90
N ASP A 123 2.22 7.03 19.87
CA ASP A 123 1.73 7.91 20.93
C ASP A 123 2.91 8.33 21.79
N LYS A 124 3.58 9.44 21.45
CA LYS A 124 4.36 10.17 22.44
C LYS A 124 3.36 10.81 23.40
N SER A 125 3.14 10.14 24.52
CA SER A 125 2.56 10.71 25.72
C SER A 125 3.34 11.98 26.09
N ASP A 126 2.81 13.15 25.74
CA ASP A 126 3.26 14.42 26.32
C ASP A 126 2.75 14.51 27.76
N SER A 127 3.42 13.76 28.63
CA SER A 127 3.45 14.05 30.06
C SER A 127 4.49 15.15 30.30
N LYS A 128 4.10 16.41 30.15
CA LYS A 128 4.71 17.50 30.93
C LYS A 128 3.66 18.45 31.46
N SER A 129 3.35 18.21 32.73
CA SER A 129 2.95 19.22 33.70
C SER A 129 3.75 20.52 33.53
N GLY A 130 3.05 21.65 33.48
CA GLY A 130 3.65 22.98 33.44
C GLY A 130 2.61 24.04 33.76
N SER A 131 2.39 24.25 35.06
CA SER A 131 1.72 25.41 35.65
C SER A 131 2.24 26.73 35.07
N CYS A 132 1.33 27.63 34.71
CA CYS A 132 1.31 29.06 35.05
C CYS A 132 -0.05 29.64 34.71
#